data_AF-A0A7J3JT29-F1
#
_entry.id   AF-A0A7J3JT29-F1
#
_cell.length_a   1.000
_cell.length_b   1.000
_cell.length_c   1.000
_cell.angle_alpha   90.00
_cell.angle_beta   90.00
_cell.angle_gamma   90.00
#
_symmetry.space_group_name_H-M   'P 1'
#
loop_
_entity.id
_entity.type
_entity.pdbx_description
1 polymer ?
#
loop_
_entity_poly.entity_id
_entity_poly.type
_entity_poly.pdbx_seq_one_letter_code
_entity_poly.pdbx_strand_id
1 'polypeptide(L)'
;MSNQLQHLYLPPATVRPIKINSHILENEVIIKIFTFLSLYLTLICLGTLTFTSLGYEPFAALSLIVSAQGNVGPAYASIVELGVLPKLILILYMWLGRLELLPALAIFIPPMWVHARRRTS
;
A
#
# COMPACT_ATOMS: atom_id res chain seq x y z
N MET A 1 -50.83 5.72 0.48
CA MET A 1 -50.36 5.31 -0.86
C MET A 1 -49.90 6.55 -1.64
N SER A 2 -48.82 7.21 -1.18
CA SER A 2 -48.46 8.55 -1.71
C SER A 2 -46.98 8.93 -1.56
N ASN A 3 -46.06 8.01 -1.22
CA ASN A 3 -44.65 8.34 -1.00
C ASN A 3 -43.67 7.58 -1.92
N GLN A 4 -44.14 7.14 -3.10
CA GLN A 4 -43.30 6.45 -4.10
C GLN A 4 -42.99 7.33 -5.33
N LEU A 5 -43.52 8.56 -5.39
CA LEU A 5 -43.45 9.42 -6.59
C LEU A 5 -42.43 10.56 -6.51
N GLN A 6 -41.65 10.66 -5.43
CA GLN A 6 -40.69 11.77 -5.24
C GLN A 6 -39.27 11.46 -5.74
N HIS A 7 -38.99 10.24 -6.23
CA HIS A 7 -37.65 9.81 -6.63
C HIS A 7 -37.16 10.37 -7.99
N LEU A 8 -37.97 11.16 -8.70
CA LEU A 8 -37.66 11.71 -10.02
C LEU A 8 -37.18 13.17 -10.04
N TYR A 9 -37.07 13.82 -8.88
CA TYR A 9 -36.77 15.26 -8.77
C TYR A 9 -35.44 15.60 -8.10
N LEU A 10 -34.43 14.72 -8.18
CA LEU A 10 -33.07 15.07 -7.78
C LEU A 10 -32.16 15.20 -9.02
N PRO A 11 -31.51 16.36 -9.23
CA PRO A 11 -30.56 16.56 -10.32
C PRO A 11 -29.37 15.57 -10.26
N PRO A 12 -28.83 15.15 -11.42
CA PRO A 12 -27.77 14.14 -11.56
C PRO A 12 -26.38 14.72 -11.26
N ALA A 13 -26.25 15.50 -10.19
CA ALA A 13 -25.03 16.22 -9.84
C ALA A 13 -24.72 16.18 -8.34
N THR A 14 -25.25 15.18 -7.62
CA THR A 14 -24.79 14.93 -6.25
C THR A 14 -23.57 14.02 -6.30
N VAL A 15 -22.39 14.64 -6.47
CA VAL A 15 -21.15 14.04 -5.99
C VAL A 15 -21.37 13.84 -4.49
N ARG A 16 -21.57 12.60 -4.05
CA ARG A 16 -21.73 12.27 -2.64
C ARG A 16 -20.32 12.13 -2.05
N PRO A 17 -19.75 13.16 -1.38
CA PRO A 17 -18.55 12.94 -0.59
C PRO A 17 -18.92 11.99 0.55
N ILE A 18 -18.24 10.85 0.61
CA ILE A 18 -18.38 9.88 1.69
C ILE A 18 -17.84 10.57 2.95
N LYS A 19 -18.74 11.08 3.80
CA LYS A 19 -18.38 11.73 5.07
C LYS A 19 -18.48 10.70 6.20
N ILE A 20 -17.38 10.45 6.89
CA ILE A 20 -17.35 9.72 8.17
C ILE A 20 -17.04 10.75 9.25
N ASN A 21 -17.95 10.92 10.22
CA ASN A 21 -17.76 11.70 11.45
C ASN A 21 -17.14 13.09 11.29
N SER A 22 -17.84 14.01 10.61
CA SER A 22 -17.61 15.46 10.73
C SER A 22 -16.23 16.01 10.29
N HIS A 23 -15.44 15.25 9.53
CA HIS A 23 -14.29 15.78 8.80
C HIS A 23 -14.49 15.60 7.29
N ILE A 24 -14.23 16.66 6.51
CA ILE A 24 -14.10 16.56 5.06
C ILE A 24 -12.86 15.70 4.83
N LEU A 25 -13.06 14.45 4.39
CA LEU A 25 -11.95 13.66 3.83
C LEU A 25 -11.46 14.44 2.61
N GLU A 26 -10.40 15.22 2.79
CA GLU A 26 -9.70 15.88 1.69
C GLU A 26 -9.29 14.80 0.69
N ASN A 27 -9.58 15.04 -0.59
CA ASN A 27 -9.17 14.16 -1.71
C ASN A 27 -7.70 13.74 -1.60
N GLU A 28 -6.87 14.56 -0.96
CA GLU A 28 -5.46 14.27 -0.67
C GLU A 28 -5.24 12.97 0.10
N VAL A 29 -6.08 12.64 1.08
CA VAL A 29 -5.92 11.41 1.87
C VAL A 29 -6.22 10.18 1.03
N ILE A 30 -7.25 10.26 0.19
CA ILE A 30 -7.63 9.18 -0.74
C ILE A 30 -6.49 8.94 -1.73
N ILE A 31 -5.94 10.00 -2.32
CA ILE A 31 -4.80 9.90 -3.25
C ILE A 31 -3.59 9.28 -2.55
N LYS A 32 -3.26 9.69 -1.31
CA LYS A 32 -2.15 9.10 -0.52
C LYS A 32 -2.33 7.59 -0.32
N ILE A 33 -3.53 7.13 0.02
CA ILE A 33 -3.83 5.70 0.21
C ILE A 33 -3.68 4.94 -1.12
N PHE A 34 -4.16 5.50 -2.23
CA PHE A 34 -4.01 4.87 -3.55
C PHE A 34 -2.55 4.82 -4.00
N THR A 35 -1.78 5.89 -3.80
CA THR A 35 -0.34 5.90 -4.09
C THR A 35 0.41 4.87 -3.25
N PHE A 36 0.09 4.79 -1.96
CA PHE A 36 0.61 3.76 -1.06
C PHE A 36 0.31 2.36 -1.58
N LEU A 37 -0.95 2.09 -1.92
CA LEU A 37 -1.38 0.77 -2.37
C LEU A 37 -0.69 0.39 -3.69
N SER A 38 -0.60 1.34 -4.62
CA SER A 38 0.09 1.14 -5.89
C SER A 38 1.56 0.81 -5.67
N LEU A 39 2.27 1.58 -4.83
CA LEU A 39 3.67 1.33 -4.52
C LEU A 39 3.87 -0.05 -3.86
N TYR A 40 3.00 -0.39 -2.91
CA TYR A 40 3.01 -1.68 -2.22
C TYR A 40 2.93 -2.85 -3.22
N LEU A 41 1.98 -2.78 -4.15
CA LEU A 41 1.80 -3.80 -5.19
C LEU A 41 2.98 -3.82 -6.19
N THR A 42 3.52 -2.66 -6.57
CA THR A 42 4.70 -2.59 -7.44
C THR A 42 5.90 -3.28 -6.81
N LEU A 43 6.14 -3.09 -5.52
CA LEU A 43 7.22 -3.78 -4.81
C LEU A 43 7.02 -5.30 -4.79
N ILE A 44 5.80 -5.79 -4.58
CA ILE A 44 5.51 -7.24 -4.64
C ILE A 44 5.80 -7.79 -6.03
N CYS A 45 5.37 -7.09 -7.08
CA CYS A 45 5.62 -7.50 -8.46
C CYS A 45 7.12 -7.55 -8.76
N LEU A 46 7.88 -6.52 -8.38
CA LEU A 46 9.33 -6.49 -8.55
C LEU A 46 10.03 -7.63 -7.79
N GLY A 47 9.62 -7.87 -6.54
CA GLY A 47 10.20 -8.92 -5.71
C GLY A 47 9.94 -10.29 -6.30
N THR A 48 8.69 -10.53 -6.74
CA THR A 48 8.30 -11.79 -7.38
C THR A 48 9.12 -12.00 -8.67
N LEU A 49 9.26 -10.97 -9.50
CA LEU A 49 10.04 -11.04 -10.74
C LEU A 49 11.52 -11.36 -10.47
N THR A 50 12.11 -10.74 -9.44
CA THR A 50 13.50 -11.06 -9.04
C THR A 50 13.63 -12.52 -8.63
N PHE A 51 12.73 -13.04 -7.78
CA PHE A 51 12.77 -14.45 -7.35
C PHE A 51 12.51 -15.43 -8.50
N THR A 52 11.60 -15.13 -9.40
CA THR A 52 11.38 -15.93 -10.61
C THR A 52 12.61 -15.92 -11.51
N SER A 53 13.33 -14.79 -11.62
CA SER A 53 14.60 -14.73 -12.35
C SER A 53 15.74 -15.53 -11.69
N LEU A 54 15.66 -15.79 -10.38
CA LEU A 54 16.56 -16.71 -9.68
C LEU A 54 16.20 -18.20 -9.92
N GLY A 55 15.12 -18.50 -10.65
CA GLY A 55 14.67 -19.85 -10.96
C GLY A 55 13.67 -20.45 -9.95
N TYR A 56 13.14 -19.64 -9.03
CA TYR A 56 12.07 -20.07 -8.13
C TYR A 56 10.72 -20.09 -8.84
N GLU A 57 9.86 -21.04 -8.48
CA GLU A 57 8.51 -21.15 -9.02
C GLU A 57 7.70 -19.87 -8.72
N PRO A 58 6.97 -19.30 -9.70
CA PRO A 58 6.30 -18.01 -9.56
C PRO A 58 5.34 -17.91 -8.36
N PHE A 59 4.56 -18.96 -8.07
CA PHE A 59 3.60 -18.96 -6.96
C PHE A 59 4.31 -19.04 -5.60
N ALA A 60 5.38 -19.82 -5.49
CA ALA A 60 6.28 -19.86 -4.35
C ALA A 60 6.98 -18.49 -4.12
N ALA A 61 7.52 -17.89 -5.18
CA ALA A 61 8.17 -16.58 -5.16
C ALA A 61 7.22 -15.48 -4.66
N LEU A 62 6.00 -15.45 -5.20
CA LEU A 62 4.97 -14.49 -4.79
C LEU A 62 4.62 -14.68 -3.31
N SER A 63 4.38 -15.92 -2.87
CA SER A 63 4.06 -16.21 -1.47
C SER A 63 5.16 -15.77 -0.51
N LEU A 64 6.43 -15.99 -0.86
CA LEU A 64 7.58 -15.57 -0.06
C LEU A 64 7.66 -14.04 0.07
N ILE A 65 7.56 -13.33 -1.06
CA ILE A 65 7.64 -11.86 -1.09
C ILE A 65 6.46 -11.22 -0.38
N VAL A 66 5.24 -11.69 -0.62
CA VAL A 66 4.02 -11.19 0.05
C VAL A 66 4.10 -11.43 1.56
N SER A 67 4.54 -12.61 1.99
CA SER A 67 4.68 -12.92 3.41
C SER A 67 5.76 -12.08 4.09
N ALA A 68 6.89 -11.86 3.42
CA ALA A 68 7.96 -11.01 3.94
C ALA A 68 7.56 -9.53 3.99
N GLN A 69 7.00 -8.99 2.92
CA GLN A 69 6.54 -7.60 2.86
C GLN A 69 5.39 -7.34 3.84
N GLY A 70 4.50 -8.32 4.04
CA GLY A 70 3.44 -8.27 5.02
C GLY A 70 3.89 -8.61 6.46
N ASN A 71 5.16 -8.96 6.67
CA ASN A 71 5.69 -9.47 7.94
C ASN A 71 4.83 -10.59 8.56
N VAL A 72 4.19 -11.41 7.73
CA VAL A 72 3.27 -12.48 8.16
C VAL A 72 4.09 -13.64 8.72
N GLY A 73 5.14 -14.06 8.00
CA GLY A 73 6.07 -15.11 8.42
C GLY A 73 5.91 -16.43 7.64
N PRO A 74 4.77 -17.13 7.70
CA PRO A 74 4.56 -18.34 6.94
C PRO A 74 4.36 -18.05 5.46
N ALA A 75 4.99 -18.85 4.61
CA ALA A 75 4.83 -18.83 3.16
C ALA A 75 4.59 -20.26 2.67
N TYR A 76 4.02 -20.39 1.47
CA TYR A 76 3.83 -21.68 0.81
C TYR A 76 5.15 -22.43 0.58
N ALA A 77 6.25 -21.70 0.35
CA ALA A 77 7.56 -22.27 0.11
C ALA A 77 8.40 -22.34 1.39
N SER A 78 9.23 -23.38 1.49
CA SER A 78 10.18 -23.55 2.60
C SER A 78 11.28 -22.49 2.55
N ILE A 79 11.35 -21.66 3.59
CA ILE A 79 12.35 -20.59 3.75
C ILE A 79 13.73 -21.19 4.08
N VAL A 80 13.77 -22.43 4.56
CA VAL A 80 14.99 -23.10 5.06
C VAL A 80 15.95 -23.41 3.91
N GLU A 81 15.40 -23.85 2.78
CA GLU A 81 16.16 -24.28 1.59
C GLU A 81 16.66 -23.12 0.71
N LEU A 82 16.31 -21.88 1.04
CA LEU A 82 16.78 -20.72 0.29
C LEU A 82 18.28 -20.50 0.46
N GLY A 83 18.96 -20.18 -0.65
CA GLY A 83 20.34 -19.72 -0.65
C GLY A 83 20.51 -18.39 0.10
N VAL A 84 21.77 -17.99 0.31
CA VAL A 84 22.12 -16.77 1.06
C VAL A 84 21.58 -15.50 0.39
N LEU A 85 21.67 -15.43 -0.94
CA LEU A 85 21.25 -14.26 -1.73
C LEU A 85 19.73 -13.99 -1.61
N PRO A 86 18.82 -14.95 -1.88
CA PRO A 86 17.38 -14.71 -1.71
C PRO A 86 16.98 -14.47 -0.24
N LYS A 87 17.69 -15.02 0.75
CA LYS A 87 17.49 -14.68 2.17
C LYS A 87 17.77 -13.20 2.46
N LEU A 88 18.83 -12.63 1.88
CA LEU A 88 19.12 -11.20 2.03
C LEU A 88 18.04 -10.32 1.40
N ILE A 89 17.53 -10.70 0.24
CA ILE A 89 16.42 -9.98 -0.42
C ILE A 89 15.15 -10.05 0.46
N LEU A 90 14.83 -11.21 1.02
CA LEU A 90 13.70 -11.36 1.96
C LEU A 90 13.84 -10.47 3.20
N ILE A 91 15.04 -10.36 3.76
CA ILE A 91 15.31 -9.47 4.90
C ILE A 91 15.05 -8.01 4.52
N LEU A 92 15.49 -7.58 3.32
CA LEU A 92 15.21 -6.24 2.80
C LEU A 92 13.71 -6.01 2.63
N TYR A 93 12.98 -6.99 2.11
CA TYR A 93 11.52 -6.91 1.95
C TYR A 93 10.77 -6.86 3.29
N MET A 94 11.23 -7.61 4.31
CA MET A 94 10.70 -7.50 5.68
C MET A 94 10.96 -6.11 6.27
N TRP A 95 12.15 -5.56 6.05
CA TRP A 95 12.48 -4.22 6.53
C TRP A 95 11.64 -3.13 5.85
N LEU A 96 11.47 -3.22 4.53
CA LEU A 96 10.59 -2.35 3.74
C LEU A 96 9.11 -2.47 4.12
N GLY A 97 8.67 -3.69 4.47
CA GLY A 97 7.30 -3.94 4.94
C GLY A 97 7.03 -3.42 6.35
N ARG A 98 8.07 -3.41 7.20
CA ARG A 98 7.95 -3.06 8.63
C ARG A 98 8.14 -1.56 8.90
N LEU A 99 8.92 -0.87 8.07
CA LEU A 99 8.83 0.58 7.98
C LEU A 99 7.50 0.89 7.33
N GLU A 100 6.51 1.31 8.14
CA GLU A 100 5.19 1.70 7.67
C GLU A 100 5.34 2.49 6.36
N LEU A 101 4.72 2.04 5.27
CA LEU A 101 4.93 2.65 3.95
C LEU A 101 4.61 4.17 3.94
N LEU A 102 3.87 4.69 4.94
CA LEU A 102 3.57 6.11 5.12
C LEU A 102 4.83 6.97 5.37
N PRO A 103 5.71 6.69 6.35
CA PRO A 103 7.00 7.38 6.47
C PRO A 103 8.00 7.13 5.33
N ALA A 104 7.97 5.95 4.69
CA ALA A 104 8.80 5.71 3.50
C ALA A 104 8.38 6.63 2.33
N LEU A 105 7.08 6.81 2.13
CA LEU A 105 6.54 7.80 1.18
C LEU A 105 6.87 9.23 1.62
N ALA A 106 6.89 9.52 2.93
CA ALA A 106 7.23 10.83 3.47
C ALA A 106 8.69 11.25 3.22
N ILE A 107 9.61 10.29 3.11
CA ILE A 107 11.02 10.54 2.73
C ILE A 107 11.15 10.89 1.23
N PHE A 108 10.33 10.29 0.38
CA PHE A 108 10.31 10.57 -1.07
C PHE A 108 9.61 11.89 -1.44
N ILE A 109 8.95 12.56 -0.48
CA ILE A 109 8.30 13.87 -0.67
C ILE A 109 9.11 14.95 0.07
N PRO A 110 10.16 15.52 -0.56
CA PRO A 110 10.97 16.59 0.03
C PRO A 110 10.20 17.86 0.48
N PRO A 111 9.09 18.31 -0.16
CA PRO A 111 8.44 19.56 0.28
C PRO A 111 7.72 19.47 1.64
N MET A 112 7.41 18.28 2.17
CA MET A 112 6.83 18.14 3.52
C MET A 112 7.83 18.50 4.64
N TRP A 113 9.13 18.34 4.39
CA TRP A 113 10.18 18.62 5.38
C TRP A 113 10.28 20.12 5.72
N VAL A 114 9.81 20.99 4.83
CA VAL A 114 9.90 22.46 5.01
C VAL A 114 8.71 23.00 5.81
N HIS A 115 7.51 22.43 5.65
CA HIS A 115 6.32 22.90 6.37
C HIS A 115 6.24 22.43 7.84
N ALA A 116 6.88 21.30 8.18
CA ALA A 116 6.99 20.85 9.57
C ALA A 116 7.80 21.82 10.46
N ARG A 117 8.55 22.76 9.87
CA ARG A 117 9.38 23.75 10.60
C ARG A 117 8.70 25.08 10.92
N ARG A 118 7.42 25.31 10.57
CA ARG A 118 6.75 26.63 10.73
C ARG A 118 5.54 26.63 11.68
N ARG A 119 5.63 25.94 12.81
CA ARG A 119 4.73 26.16 13.96
C ARG A 119 5.56 26.33 15.23
N THR A 120 6.05 27.54 15.45
CA THR A 120 6.35 28.18 16.75
C THR A 120 7.19 29.44 16.51
N SER A 121 6.52 30.56 16.21
CA SER A 121 6.69 31.84 16.88
C SER A 121 5.73 32.87 16.30
#